data_AF-A0A380DNA1-F1
#
_entry.id   AF-A0A380DNA1-F1
#
_cell.length_a   1.000
_cell.length_b   1.000
_cell.length_c   1.000
_cell.angle_alpha   90.00
_cell.angle_beta   90.00
_cell.angle_gamma   90.00
#
_symmetry.space_group_name_H-M   'P 1'
#
loop_
_entity.id
_entity.type
_entity.pdbx_description
1 polymer ?
#
loop_
_entity_poly.entity_id
_entity_poly.type
_entity_poly.pdbx_seq_one_letter_code
_entity_poly.pdbx_strand_id
1 'polypeptide(L)'
;MVTRVISRWATEYNIFFKRYSSDQFVAYLNQKILADLEESKFDILSQLREKSVGYRAQLTLSIGVGEGTENLIDLGELSQSGLDLALGRGGDQVAIKSINGNVRFYGGKTDPMEKRTRVRARVISHALKDILAEGDKVIIMGHKRPDLDAIGAAIGVSRFAMMNNLEAYIVLMRLTLIQHYDA
;
A
#
# COMPACT_ATOMS: atom_id res chain seq x y z
N MET A 1 -11.42 -0.56 23.50
CA MET A 1 -11.84 -1.90 23.02
C MET A 1 -10.82 -2.50 22.06
N VAL A 2 -10.58 -1.88 20.89
CA VAL A 2 -9.63 -2.37 19.86
C VAL A 2 -8.25 -2.72 20.43
N THR A 3 -7.65 -1.79 21.19
CA THR A 3 -6.33 -2.01 21.83
C THR A 3 -6.32 -3.23 22.74
N ARG A 4 -7.42 -3.58 23.42
CA ARG A 4 -7.48 -4.78 24.27
C ARG A 4 -7.52 -6.07 23.45
N VAL A 5 -8.22 -6.07 22.32
CA VAL A 5 -8.28 -7.24 21.42
C VAL A 5 -6.90 -7.49 20.80
N ILE A 6 -6.27 -6.44 20.27
CA ILE A 6 -4.93 -6.55 19.68
C ILE A 6 -3.89 -6.89 20.74
N SER A 7 -3.96 -6.28 21.93
CA SER A 7 -3.03 -6.59 23.02
C SER A 7 -3.14 -8.04 23.48
N ARG A 8 -4.36 -8.60 23.58
CA ARG A 8 -4.54 -9.99 23.98
C ARG A 8 -3.96 -10.94 22.94
N TRP A 9 -4.28 -10.72 21.67
CA TRP A 9 -3.73 -11.48 20.56
C TRP A 9 -2.20 -11.40 20.50
N ALA A 10 -1.63 -10.21 20.70
CA ALA A 10 -0.19 -10.04 20.75
C ALA A 10 0.43 -10.84 21.91
N THR A 11 -0.20 -10.87 23.08
CA THR A 11 0.26 -11.69 24.21
C THR A 11 0.17 -13.19 23.92
N GLU A 12 -0.89 -13.66 23.26
CA GLU A 12 -1.07 -15.09 22.88
C GLU A 12 0.07 -15.59 21.98
N TYR A 13 0.50 -14.78 21.01
CA TYR A 13 1.59 -15.11 20.08
C TYR A 13 2.98 -14.62 20.54
N ASN A 14 3.10 -14.08 21.77
CA ASN A 14 4.33 -13.52 22.32
C ASN A 14 4.96 -12.40 21.46
N ILE A 15 4.10 -11.57 20.87
CA ILE A 15 4.45 -10.39 20.07
C ILE A 15 4.59 -9.19 21.00
N PHE A 16 5.69 -8.45 20.87
CA PHE A 16 5.78 -7.14 21.52
C PHE A 16 4.92 -6.15 20.75
N PHE A 17 4.01 -5.46 21.44
CA PHE A 17 3.06 -4.54 20.83
C PHE A 17 3.03 -3.22 21.60
N LYS A 18 3.09 -2.11 20.87
CA LYS A 18 2.97 -0.76 21.43
C LYS A 18 2.08 0.12 20.56
N ARG A 19 1.23 0.90 21.21
CA ARG A 19 0.42 1.92 20.56
C ARG A 19 1.28 3.14 20.25
N TYR A 20 1.26 3.57 18.99
CA TYR A 20 1.98 4.76 18.52
C TYR A 20 1.07 5.99 18.50
N SER A 21 -0.17 5.84 18.00
CA SER A 21 -1.17 6.91 17.94
C SER A 21 -2.57 6.41 18.35
N SER A 22 -3.61 7.22 18.16
CA SER A 22 -4.99 6.80 18.41
C SER A 22 -5.42 5.55 17.63
N ASP A 23 -4.88 5.36 16.43
CA ASP A 23 -5.31 4.36 15.45
C ASP A 23 -4.14 3.56 14.84
N GLN A 24 -2.90 3.90 15.19
CA GLN A 24 -1.69 3.23 14.71
C GLN A 24 -0.96 2.50 15.83
N PHE A 25 -0.40 1.36 15.46
CA PHE A 25 0.29 0.46 16.36
C PHE A 25 1.56 -0.06 15.71
N VAL A 26 2.56 -0.37 16.54
CA VAL A 26 3.81 -1.00 16.14
C VAL A 26 3.94 -2.31 16.87
N ALA A 27 4.37 -3.34 16.16
CA ALA A 27 4.61 -4.66 16.70
C ALA A 27 5.99 -5.18 16.27
N TYR A 28 6.67 -5.87 17.18
CA TYR A 28 7.92 -6.57 16.91
C TYR A 28 7.73 -8.06 17.21
N LEU A 29 8.17 -8.89 16.28
CA LEU A 29 8.09 -10.34 16.36
C LEU A 29 9.28 -10.95 15.62
N ASN A 30 9.58 -12.22 15.93
CA ASN A 30 10.62 -12.98 15.26
C ASN A 30 10.02 -13.82 14.13
N GLN A 31 10.88 -14.42 13.30
CA GLN A 31 10.45 -15.19 12.14
C GLN A 31 9.67 -16.46 12.49
N LYS A 32 9.92 -17.06 13.66
CA LYS A 32 9.13 -18.19 14.17
C LYS A 32 7.68 -17.77 14.42
N ILE A 33 7.48 -16.66 15.14
CA ILE A 33 6.15 -16.12 15.39
C ILE A 33 5.48 -15.73 14.08
N LEU A 34 6.21 -15.15 13.12
CA LEU A 34 5.66 -14.83 11.81
C LEU A 34 5.11 -16.07 11.09
N ALA A 35 5.81 -17.20 11.13
CA ALA A 35 5.32 -18.46 10.57
C ALA A 35 4.03 -18.94 11.25
N ASP A 36 3.95 -18.85 12.58
CA ASP A 36 2.74 -19.19 13.35
C ASP A 36 1.55 -18.26 12.97
N LEU A 37 1.83 -16.98 12.69
CA LEU A 37 0.84 -16.01 12.23
C LEU A 37 0.35 -16.31 10.80
N GLU A 38 1.24 -16.77 9.92
CA GLU A 38 0.88 -17.19 8.56
C GLU A 38 0.01 -18.47 8.59
N GLU A 39 0.33 -19.43 9.46
CA GLU A 39 -0.44 -20.68 9.62
C GLU A 39 -1.87 -20.40 10.12
N SER A 40 -2.00 -19.50 11.11
CA SER A 40 -3.31 -19.03 11.58
C SER A 40 -4.02 -18.09 10.60
N LYS A 41 -3.37 -17.71 9.49
CA LYS A 41 -3.85 -16.75 8.48
C LYS A 41 -4.27 -15.41 9.08
N PHE A 42 -3.55 -14.94 10.10
CA PHE A 42 -3.84 -13.69 10.81
C PHE A 42 -5.30 -13.62 11.31
N ASP A 43 -5.68 -14.60 12.13
CA ASP A 43 -7.00 -14.75 12.75
C ASP A 43 -7.52 -13.49 13.47
N ILE A 44 -6.62 -12.60 13.92
CA ILE A 44 -6.96 -11.28 14.47
C ILE A 44 -7.87 -10.45 13.56
N LEU A 45 -7.75 -10.59 12.24
CA LEU A 45 -8.61 -9.89 11.27
C LEU A 45 -10.08 -10.32 11.46
N SER A 46 -10.32 -11.63 11.58
CA SER A 46 -11.65 -12.18 11.89
C SER A 46 -12.11 -11.83 13.30
N GLN A 47 -11.25 -11.99 14.31
CA GLN A 47 -11.60 -11.71 15.71
C GLN A 47 -12.05 -10.25 15.89
N LEU A 48 -11.37 -9.30 15.24
CA LEU A 48 -11.72 -7.88 15.33
C LEU A 48 -13.06 -7.60 14.62
N ARG A 49 -13.28 -8.21 13.46
CA ARG A 49 -14.51 -8.07 12.68
C ARG A 49 -15.72 -8.58 13.45
N GLU A 50 -15.66 -9.81 13.97
CA GLU A 50 -16.75 -10.42 14.74
C GLU A 50 -17.07 -9.62 16.01
N LYS A 51 -16.04 -9.21 16.75
CA LYS A 51 -16.24 -8.36 17.93
C LYS A 51 -16.84 -7.02 17.58
N SER A 52 -16.52 -6.44 16.42
CA SER A 52 -17.02 -5.12 16.02
C SER A 52 -18.53 -5.10 15.76
N VAL A 53 -19.10 -6.20 15.21
CA VAL A 53 -20.54 -6.35 14.96
C VAL A 53 -21.35 -6.17 16.24
N GLY A 54 -20.87 -6.72 17.36
CA GLY A 54 -21.53 -6.57 18.67
C GLY A 54 -21.62 -5.13 19.18
N TYR A 55 -20.80 -4.22 18.65
CA TYR A 55 -20.75 -2.80 19.04
C TYR A 55 -21.36 -1.87 17.98
N ARG A 56 -22.07 -2.42 16.99
CA ARG A 56 -22.68 -1.67 15.87
C ARG A 56 -21.67 -0.79 15.10
N ALA A 57 -20.40 -1.17 15.10
CA ALA A 57 -19.34 -0.50 14.36
C ALA A 57 -18.65 -1.51 13.45
N GLN A 58 -18.33 -1.11 12.22
CA GLN A 58 -17.52 -1.92 11.31
C GLN A 58 -16.05 -1.54 11.51
N LEU A 59 -15.33 -2.33 12.31
CA LEU A 59 -13.91 -2.10 12.55
C LEU A 59 -13.10 -3.13 11.75
N THR A 60 -12.10 -2.64 11.03
CA THR A 60 -11.15 -3.45 10.26
C THR A 60 -9.73 -3.15 10.72
N LEU A 61 -8.81 -4.06 10.42
CA LEU A 61 -7.39 -3.93 10.73
C LEU A 61 -6.59 -4.14 9.45
N SER A 62 -5.61 -3.27 9.21
CA SER A 62 -4.67 -3.43 8.10
C SER A 62 -3.27 -3.53 8.69
N ILE A 63 -2.49 -4.51 8.24
CA ILE A 63 -1.19 -4.83 8.83
C ILE A 63 -0.14 -4.89 7.72
N GLY A 64 0.99 -4.22 7.93
CA GLY A 64 2.19 -4.37 7.12
C GLY A 64 3.29 -5.06 7.90
N VAL A 65 3.92 -6.08 7.31
CA VAL A 65 5.03 -6.81 7.91
C VAL A 65 6.23 -6.75 6.97
N GLY A 66 7.39 -6.40 7.49
CA GLY A 66 8.67 -6.50 6.77
C GLY A 66 9.41 -7.77 7.20
N GLU A 67 10.05 -8.47 6.26
CA GLU A 67 10.90 -9.62 6.54
C GLU A 67 12.15 -9.69 5.64
N GLY A 68 13.10 -10.53 6.01
CA GLY A 68 14.23 -10.91 5.15
C GLY A 68 15.47 -10.02 5.28
N THR A 69 15.52 -9.11 6.25
CA THR A 69 16.71 -8.30 6.54
C THR A 69 16.93 -8.19 8.06
N GLU A 70 18.20 -8.11 8.47
CA GLU A 70 18.60 -7.89 9.87
C GLU A 70 18.65 -6.39 10.21
N ASN A 71 18.63 -5.52 9.19
CA ASN A 71 18.61 -4.08 9.37
C ASN A 71 17.21 -3.61 9.77
N LEU A 72 17.10 -3.01 10.96
CA LEU A 72 15.83 -2.51 11.51
C LEU A 72 15.24 -1.36 10.71
N ILE A 73 16.07 -0.54 10.05
CA ILE A 73 15.60 0.58 9.21
C ILE A 73 14.88 0.00 7.99
N ASP A 74 15.53 -0.93 7.29
CA ASP A 74 14.97 -1.60 6.12
C ASP A 74 13.69 -2.39 6.48
N LEU A 75 13.66 -3.08 7.63
CA LEU A 75 12.44 -3.74 8.13
C LEU A 75 11.31 -2.74 8.36
N GLY A 76 11.63 -1.57 8.92
CA GLY A 76 10.68 -0.47 9.12
C GLY A 76 10.08 -0.01 7.79
N GLU A 77 10.92 0.26 6.80
CA GLU A 77 10.49 0.68 5.45
C GLU A 77 9.66 -0.39 4.74
N LEU A 78 10.09 -1.66 4.81
CA LEU A 78 9.35 -2.79 4.24
C LEU A 78 7.98 -2.95 4.90
N SER A 79 7.91 -2.84 6.25
CA SER A 79 6.65 -2.95 6.99
C SER A 79 5.69 -1.81 6.66
N GLN A 80 6.20 -0.57 6.53
CA GLN A 80 5.40 0.59 6.15
C GLN A 80 4.91 0.47 4.71
N SER A 81 5.77 0.06 3.78
CA SER A 81 5.39 -0.22 2.39
C SER A 81 4.35 -1.33 2.30
N GLY A 82 4.47 -2.39 3.12
CA GLY A 82 3.45 -3.44 3.24
C GLY A 82 2.11 -2.88 3.72
N LEU A 83 2.10 -2.04 4.76
CA LEU A 83 0.88 -1.42 5.27
C LEU A 83 0.21 -0.56 4.21
N ASP A 84 1.00 0.20 3.46
CA ASP A 84 0.53 1.02 2.34
C ASP A 84 -0.11 0.16 1.25
N LEU A 85 0.51 -0.97 0.86
CA LEU A 85 -0.08 -1.93 -0.07
C LEU A 85 -1.40 -2.52 0.45
N ALA A 86 -1.47 -2.83 1.75
CA ALA A 86 -2.68 -3.33 2.39
C ALA A 86 -3.83 -2.31 2.32
N LEU A 87 -3.54 -1.05 2.63
CA LEU A 87 -4.51 0.05 2.56
C LEU A 87 -4.90 0.38 1.12
N GLY A 88 -3.96 0.28 0.18
CA GLY A 88 -4.21 0.51 -1.25
C GLY A 88 -5.22 -0.45 -1.87
N ARG A 89 -5.33 -1.67 -1.31
CA ARG A 89 -6.26 -2.73 -1.72
C ARG A 89 -7.62 -2.70 -1.00
N GLY A 90 -7.88 -1.69 -0.17
CA GLY A 90 -9.14 -1.52 0.55
C GLY A 90 -9.04 -1.74 2.06
N GLY A 91 -7.86 -2.04 2.58
CA GLY A 91 -7.64 -2.38 3.98
C GLY A 91 -8.18 -3.77 4.34
N ASP A 92 -8.28 -4.08 5.63
CA ASP A 92 -8.81 -5.37 6.11
C ASP A 92 -7.97 -6.59 5.69
N GLN A 93 -6.67 -6.40 5.61
CA GLN A 93 -5.73 -7.39 5.13
C GLN A 93 -4.33 -7.17 5.71
N VAL A 94 -3.52 -8.22 5.62
CA VAL A 94 -2.10 -8.22 5.94
C VAL A 94 -1.30 -8.29 4.65
N ALA A 95 -0.25 -7.48 4.54
CA ALA A 95 0.74 -7.58 3.48
C ALA A 95 2.12 -7.79 4.10
N ILE A 96 2.77 -8.89 3.74
CA ILE A 96 4.13 -9.22 4.15
C ILE A 96 5.05 -8.92 2.98
N LYS A 97 6.03 -8.03 3.17
CA LYS A 97 7.00 -7.63 2.15
C LYS A 97 8.37 -8.16 2.53
N SER A 98 8.94 -8.96 1.65
CA SER A 98 10.32 -9.45 1.76
C SER A 98 11.29 -8.48 1.10
N ILE A 99 12.53 -8.43 1.59
CA ILE A 99 13.62 -7.68 0.93
C ILE A 99 13.83 -8.10 -0.53
N ASN A 100 13.49 -9.34 -0.88
CA ASN A 100 13.60 -9.86 -2.25
C ASN A 100 12.50 -9.34 -3.20
N GLY A 101 11.66 -8.39 -2.75
CA GLY A 101 10.55 -7.83 -3.52
C GLY A 101 9.26 -8.65 -3.51
N ASN A 102 9.29 -9.88 -3.00
CA ASN A 102 8.10 -10.72 -2.89
C ASN A 102 7.11 -10.16 -1.87
N VAL A 103 5.82 -10.18 -2.23
CA VAL A 103 4.72 -9.75 -1.36
C VAL A 103 3.71 -10.88 -1.17
N ARG A 104 3.39 -11.21 0.08
CA ARG A 104 2.33 -12.17 0.46
C ARG A 104 1.16 -11.43 1.10
N PHE A 105 -0.06 -11.78 0.72
CA PHE A 105 -1.29 -11.16 1.25
C PHE A 105 -2.15 -12.17 2.00
N TYR A 106 -2.73 -11.74 3.13
CA TYR A 106 -3.67 -12.52 3.94
C TYR A 106 -4.90 -11.67 4.28
N GLY A 107 -6.09 -12.27 4.37
CA GLY A 107 -7.35 -11.56 4.65
C GLY A 107 -8.22 -11.34 3.41
N GLY A 108 -9.04 -10.28 3.40
CA GLY A 108 -9.84 -9.88 2.23
C GLY A 108 -11.15 -10.64 2.00
N LYS A 109 -11.97 -10.84 3.05
CA LYS A 109 -13.37 -11.34 2.90
C LYS A 109 -14.39 -10.21 2.66
N THR A 110 -13.98 -8.95 2.66
CA THR A 110 -14.87 -7.82 2.40
C THR A 110 -14.78 -7.41 0.94
N ASP A 111 -15.92 -7.46 0.25
CA ASP A 111 -16.10 -6.94 -1.10
C ASP A 111 -15.68 -5.46 -1.09
N PRO A 112 -14.61 -5.07 -1.80
CA PRO A 112 -14.03 -3.75 -1.67
C PRO A 112 -14.96 -2.72 -2.32
N MET A 113 -15.88 -2.18 -1.53
CA MET A 113 -16.62 -0.99 -1.92
C MET A 113 -15.60 0.11 -2.18
N GLU A 114 -15.52 0.55 -3.44
CA GLU A 114 -14.46 1.41 -3.93
C GLU A 114 -14.47 2.77 -3.20
N LYS A 115 -13.58 2.94 -2.22
CA LYS A 115 -13.43 4.20 -1.48
C LYS A 115 -12.25 5.00 -2.04
N ARG A 116 -12.52 6.21 -2.52
CA ARG A 116 -11.52 7.20 -2.96
C ARG A 116 -10.97 7.95 -1.73
N THR A 117 -9.92 7.43 -1.10
CA THR A 117 -9.29 8.05 0.09
C THR A 117 -7.92 8.66 -0.25
N ARG A 118 -7.48 9.68 0.53
CA ARG A 118 -6.15 10.29 0.38
C ARG A 118 -5.01 9.28 0.57
N VAL A 119 -5.22 8.27 1.41
CA VAL A 119 -4.26 7.19 1.64
C VAL A 119 -4.07 6.37 0.36
N ARG A 120 -5.16 5.91 -0.27
CA ARG A 120 -5.07 5.13 -1.52
C ARG A 120 -4.40 5.92 -2.65
N ALA A 121 -4.70 7.22 -2.75
CA ALA A 121 -4.01 8.10 -3.70
C ALA A 121 -2.49 8.10 -3.47
N ARG A 122 -2.03 8.26 -2.21
CA ARG A 122 -0.60 8.21 -1.86
C ARG A 122 0.05 6.88 -2.22
N VAL A 123 -0.62 5.77 -1.94
CA VAL A 123 -0.10 4.42 -2.23
C VAL A 123 0.09 4.24 -3.75
N ILE A 124 -0.92 4.60 -4.54
CA ILE A 124 -0.85 4.55 -6.00
C ILE A 124 0.25 5.46 -6.51
N SER A 125 0.42 6.66 -5.92
CA SER A 125 1.51 7.56 -6.29
C SER A 125 2.90 6.98 -5.98
N HIS A 126 3.10 6.31 -4.84
CA HIS A 126 4.38 5.66 -4.54
C HIS A 126 4.68 4.56 -5.56
N ALA A 127 3.74 3.65 -5.79
CA ALA A 127 3.93 2.57 -6.76
C ALA A 127 4.17 3.10 -8.18
N LEU A 128 3.44 4.14 -8.60
CA LEU A 128 3.65 4.77 -9.90
C LEU A 128 5.03 5.44 -10.00
N LYS A 129 5.51 6.10 -8.93
CA LYS A 129 6.86 6.67 -8.90
C LYS A 129 7.93 5.60 -9.09
N ASP A 130 7.81 4.48 -8.37
CA ASP A 130 8.77 3.39 -8.44
C ASP A 130 8.87 2.85 -9.87
N ILE A 131 7.72 2.63 -10.52
CA ILE A 131 7.65 2.17 -11.92
C ILE A 131 8.29 3.19 -12.88
N LEU A 132 8.01 4.48 -12.70
CA LEU A 132 8.58 5.51 -13.58
C LEU A 132 10.10 5.65 -13.40
N ALA A 133 10.61 5.45 -12.18
CA ALA A 133 12.03 5.56 -11.87
C ALA A 133 12.88 4.40 -12.41
N GLU A 134 12.27 3.31 -12.89
CA GLU A 134 12.99 2.22 -13.57
C GLU A 134 13.52 2.61 -14.95
N GLY A 135 13.01 3.69 -15.56
CA GLY A 135 13.39 4.13 -16.91
C GLY A 135 13.94 5.55 -16.97
N ASP A 136 14.75 5.83 -17.99
CA ASP A 136 15.34 7.16 -18.21
C ASP A 136 14.33 8.18 -18.74
N LYS A 137 13.31 7.70 -19.50
CA LYS A 137 12.33 8.53 -20.19
C LYS A 137 10.93 7.91 -20.11
N VAL A 138 9.92 8.77 -19.92
CA VAL A 138 8.52 8.38 -19.81
C VAL A 138 7.78 8.78 -21.08
N ILE A 139 7.23 7.80 -21.80
CA ILE A 139 6.44 8.04 -23.02
C ILE A 139 4.98 7.69 -22.72
N ILE A 140 4.09 8.67 -22.85
CA ILE A 140 2.68 8.57 -22.49
C ILE A 140 1.85 8.58 -23.78
N MET A 141 1.11 7.50 -24.01
CA MET A 141 0.31 7.33 -25.22
C MET A 141 -1.16 7.10 -24.85
N GLY A 142 -2.04 7.96 -25.39
CA GLY A 142 -3.48 7.75 -25.32
C GLY A 142 -3.98 6.73 -26.34
N HIS A 143 -5.27 6.41 -26.29
CA HIS A 143 -5.91 5.61 -27.34
C HIS A 143 -6.00 6.38 -28.65
N LYS A 144 -6.28 5.67 -29.76
CA LYS A 144 -6.29 6.22 -31.14
C LYS A 144 -7.14 7.48 -31.32
N ARG A 145 -8.20 7.66 -30.53
CA ARG A 145 -9.10 8.81 -30.55
C ARG A 145 -9.21 9.37 -29.14
N PRO A 146 -8.16 10.01 -28.60
CA PRO A 146 -8.10 10.40 -27.21
C PRO A 146 -9.29 11.29 -26.84
N ASP A 147 -10.00 10.93 -25.79
CA ASP A 147 -11.01 11.76 -25.15
C ASP A 147 -10.34 12.71 -24.13
N LEU A 148 -11.15 13.61 -23.56
CA LEU A 148 -10.67 14.65 -22.65
C LEU A 148 -10.03 14.06 -21.39
N ASP A 149 -10.50 12.90 -20.93
CA ASP A 149 -9.95 12.18 -19.80
C ASP A 149 -8.62 11.50 -20.14
N ALA A 150 -8.45 10.92 -21.34
CA ALA A 150 -7.13 10.42 -21.76
C ALA A 150 -6.10 11.55 -21.86
N ILE A 151 -6.49 12.73 -22.37
CA ILE A 151 -5.62 13.91 -22.42
C ILE A 151 -5.30 14.41 -21.01
N GLY A 152 -6.31 14.53 -20.15
CA GLY A 152 -6.15 14.96 -18.76
C GLY A 152 -5.25 14.02 -17.95
N ALA A 153 -5.42 12.72 -18.12
CA ALA A 153 -4.57 11.71 -17.51
C ALA A 153 -3.12 11.82 -18.02
N ALA A 154 -2.93 12.03 -19.33
CA ALA A 154 -1.59 12.17 -19.90
C ALA A 154 -0.84 13.40 -19.35
N ILE A 155 -1.52 14.54 -19.20
CA ILE A 155 -0.97 15.75 -18.57
C ILE A 155 -0.61 15.47 -17.10
N GLY A 156 -1.50 14.78 -16.37
CA GLY A 156 -1.27 14.43 -14.96
C GLY A 156 -0.05 13.55 -14.76
N VAL A 157 0.08 12.48 -15.55
CA VAL A 157 1.24 11.57 -15.51
C VAL A 157 2.52 12.28 -15.95
N SER A 158 2.45 13.15 -16.97
CA SER A 158 3.60 13.93 -17.43
C SER A 158 4.12 14.86 -16.33
N ARG A 159 3.23 15.61 -15.66
CA ARG A 159 3.60 16.45 -14.51
C ARG A 159 4.17 15.62 -13.37
N PHE A 160 3.59 14.46 -13.09
CA PHE A 160 4.09 13.57 -12.05
C PHE A 160 5.51 13.07 -12.35
N ALA A 161 5.82 12.69 -13.59
CA ALA A 161 7.16 12.31 -14.01
C ALA A 161 8.16 13.47 -13.87
N MET A 162 7.79 14.67 -14.33
CA MET A 162 8.64 15.87 -14.22
C MET A 162 8.94 16.24 -12.76
N MET A 163 7.96 16.11 -11.85
CA MET A 163 8.18 16.32 -10.41
C MET A 163 9.17 15.33 -9.78
N ASN A 164 9.45 14.22 -10.46
CA ASN A 164 10.45 13.23 -10.08
C ASN A 164 11.74 13.33 -10.92
N ASN A 165 11.95 14.46 -11.62
CA ASN A 165 13.12 14.72 -12.47
C ASN A 165 13.28 13.75 -13.66
N LEU A 166 12.18 13.22 -14.18
CA LEU A 166 12.18 12.35 -15.38
C LEU A 166 11.71 13.14 -16.61
N GLU A 167 12.34 12.90 -17.76
CA GLU A 167 11.87 13.43 -19.05
C GLU A 167 10.58 12.72 -19.46
N ALA A 168 9.53 13.48 -19.77
CA ALA A 168 8.22 12.94 -20.15
C ALA A 168 7.73 13.48 -21.50
N TYR A 169 7.17 12.60 -22.33
CA TYR A 169 6.64 12.94 -23.66
C TYR A 169 5.22 12.41 -23.81
N ILE A 170 4.30 13.26 -24.27
CA ILE A 170 2.93 12.85 -24.61
C ILE A 170 2.82 12.66 -26.13
N VAL A 171 2.38 11.48 -26.55
CA VAL A 171 2.20 11.14 -27.96
C VAL A 171 0.81 11.56 -28.42
N LEU A 172 0.76 12.54 -29.32
CA LEU A 172 -0.44 12.91 -30.07
C LEU A 172 -0.37 12.34 -31.49
N MET A 173 -1.42 11.68 -31.95
CA MET A 173 -1.41 11.03 -33.26
C MET A 173 -1.32 12.09 -34.37
N ARG A 174 -0.31 11.93 -35.23
CA ARG A 174 0.21 12.79 -36.31
C ARG A 174 1.39 13.68 -35.89
N LEU A 175 2.59 13.12 -36.02
CA LEU A 175 3.87 13.78 -36.34
C LEU A 175 4.07 15.18 -35.73
N THR A 176 3.89 15.31 -34.41
CA THR A 176 4.40 16.48 -33.70
C THR A 176 4.77 16.06 -32.28
N LEU A 177 6.07 15.89 -32.03
CA LEU A 177 6.58 15.87 -30.67
C LEU A 177 6.42 17.29 -30.13
N ILE A 178 5.52 17.49 -29.18
CA ILE A 178 5.45 18.75 -28.46
C ILE A 178 6.57 18.71 -27.41
N GLN A 179 7.74 19.25 -27.76
CA GLN A 179 8.64 19.78 -26.75
C GLN A 179 8.00 21.08 -26.26
N HIS A 180 7.38 21.07 -25.08
CA HIS A 180 6.90 22.31 -24.50
C HIS A 180 7.99 22.96 -23.65
N TYR A 181 8.36 24.14 -24.14
CA TYR A 181 9.16 25.22 -23.58
C TYR A 181 8.89 25.47 -22.09
N ASP A 182 9.98 25.62 -21.34
CA ASP A 182 9.99 26.18 -20.00
C ASP A 182 9.47 27.63 -20.00
N ALA A 183 8.67 27.95 -19.00
CA ALA A 183 8.34 29.30 -18.54
C ALA A 183 8.38 29.31 -17.01
#